data_AF-A0AAU3LEV3-F1
#
_entry.id   AF-A0AAU3LEV3-F1
#
_cell.length_a   1.000
_cell.length_b   1.000
_cell.length_c   1.000
_cell.angle_alpha   90.00
_cell.angle_beta   90.00
_cell.angle_gamma   90.00
#
_symmetry.space_group_name_H-M   'P 1'
#
loop_
_entity.id
_entity.type
_entity.pdbx_description
1 polymer ?
#
loop_
_entity_poly.entity_id
_entity_poly.type
_entity_poly.pdbx_seq_one_letter_code
_entity_poly.pdbx_strand_id
1 'polypeptide(L)'
;MSLPDLDPARRYALARQLMNTLEAEFPGSVAELRGSLASGAADPYSDIDLAWTVPDADFDACLAGVEACLGRVRDVASLRSDPDLQRSRKRRLLFVAFRDLPLFWRLDLEISARSVAGDPAYDRDNPAARGDDWSAAASALANAVAVVKAVLRQRPDVAAGLLERGLRRVGVAGDAAVAAAEAGTASGRWQAGVVRLADAAVRHEPAQRPLADRVRRLAAELLEP
;
A
#
# COMPACT_ATOMS: atom_id res chain seq x y z
N MET A 1 -18.75 -9.86 -15.57
CA MET A 1 -17.86 -9.92 -14.39
C MET A 1 -18.25 -8.78 -13.47
N SER A 2 -18.33 -9.02 -12.16
CA SER A 2 -18.73 -8.00 -11.18
C SER A 2 -17.58 -7.02 -10.97
N LEU A 3 -17.87 -5.72 -10.92
CA LEU A 3 -16.94 -4.69 -10.45
C LEU A 3 -16.37 -5.10 -9.08
N PRO A 4 -15.12 -4.70 -8.75
CA PRO A 4 -14.58 -4.88 -7.41
C PRO A 4 -15.56 -4.29 -6.40
N ASP A 5 -15.80 -5.02 -5.31
CA ASP A 5 -16.66 -4.53 -4.24
C ASP A 5 -15.98 -3.36 -3.53
N LEU A 6 -16.46 -2.16 -3.79
CA LEU A 6 -15.95 -0.92 -3.20
C LEU A 6 -16.91 -0.32 -2.17
N ASP A 7 -17.80 -1.13 -1.59
CA ASP A 7 -18.73 -0.67 -0.55
C ASP A 7 -17.97 -0.07 0.65
N PRO A 8 -18.11 1.26 0.90
CA PRO A 8 -17.44 1.90 2.02
C PRO A 8 -17.80 1.29 3.37
N ALA A 9 -19.04 0.83 3.56
CA ALA A 9 -19.48 0.25 4.84
C ALA A 9 -18.72 -1.05 5.13
N ARG A 10 -18.50 -1.89 4.12
CA ARG A 10 -17.67 -3.09 4.24
C ARG A 10 -16.20 -2.77 4.55
N ARG A 11 -15.64 -1.73 3.94
CA ARG A 11 -14.27 -1.27 4.27
C ARG A 11 -14.15 -0.82 5.72
N TYR A 12 -15.10 0.00 6.19
CA TYR A 12 -15.12 0.47 7.57
C TYR A 12 -15.31 -0.69 8.57
N ALA A 13 -16.16 -1.66 8.24
CA ALA A 13 -16.33 -2.85 9.07
C ALA A 13 -15.03 -3.66 9.15
N LEU A 14 -14.31 -3.84 8.03
CA LEU A 14 -13.00 -4.49 8.01
C LEU A 14 -11.98 -3.73 8.88
N ALA A 15 -11.86 -2.41 8.71
CA ALA A 15 -10.93 -1.60 9.51
C ALA A 15 -11.20 -1.73 11.02
N ARG A 16 -12.47 -1.73 11.42
CA ARG A 16 -12.87 -1.96 12.83
C ARG A 16 -12.52 -3.35 13.32
N GLN A 17 -12.73 -4.39 12.51
CA GLN A 17 -12.37 -5.76 12.87
C GLN A 17 -10.85 -5.91 13.04
N LEU A 18 -10.06 -5.27 12.17
CA LEU A 18 -8.60 -5.24 12.27
C LEU A 18 -8.17 -4.56 13.59
N MET A 19 -8.65 -3.35 13.88
CA MET A 19 -8.33 -2.64 15.13
C MET A 19 -8.67 -3.47 16.37
N ASN A 20 -9.89 -4.00 16.44
CA ASN A 20 -10.31 -4.83 17.58
C ASN A 20 -9.42 -6.07 17.76
N THR A 21 -8.97 -6.69 16.65
CA THR A 21 -8.13 -7.89 16.70
C THR A 21 -6.71 -7.55 17.14
N LEU A 22 -6.17 -6.41 16.70
CA LEU A 22 -4.87 -5.90 17.13
C LEU A 22 -4.86 -5.59 18.63
N GLU A 23 -5.86 -4.85 19.12
CA GLU A 23 -5.98 -4.51 20.54
C GLU A 23 -6.20 -5.74 21.43
N ALA A 24 -6.96 -6.73 20.96
CA ALA A 24 -7.19 -7.96 21.70
C ALA A 24 -5.94 -8.85 21.80
N GLU A 25 -5.04 -8.80 20.82
CA GLU A 25 -3.80 -9.60 20.82
C GLU A 25 -2.78 -9.10 21.84
N PHE A 26 -2.65 -7.78 22.00
CA PHE A 26 -1.65 -7.18 22.87
C PHE A 26 -2.33 -6.30 23.93
N PRO A 27 -2.54 -6.82 25.16
CA PRO A 27 -3.17 -6.08 26.24
C PRO A 27 -2.50 -4.72 26.50
N GLY A 28 -3.31 -3.67 26.62
CA GLY A 28 -2.83 -2.31 26.83
C GLY A 28 -2.34 -1.60 25.56
N SER A 29 -2.32 -2.27 24.40
CA SER A 29 -2.16 -1.59 23.12
C SER A 29 -3.41 -0.83 22.70
N VAL A 30 -3.27 0.11 21.77
CA VAL A 30 -4.36 0.94 21.23
C VAL A 30 -4.21 1.04 19.72
N ALA A 31 -5.26 0.75 18.97
CA ALA A 31 -5.30 0.85 17.52
C ALA A 31 -6.29 1.93 17.07
N GLU A 32 -5.83 2.84 16.22
CA GLU A 32 -6.60 4.00 15.79
C GLU A 32 -6.63 4.12 14.27
N LEU A 33 -7.76 4.58 13.74
CA LEU A 33 -7.84 4.99 12.34
C LEU A 33 -6.93 6.19 12.08
N ARG A 34 -6.32 6.21 10.91
CA ARG A 34 -5.59 7.35 10.36
C ARG A 34 -6.12 7.72 8.98
N GLY A 35 -5.52 8.75 8.40
CA GLY A 35 -5.77 9.15 7.02
C GLY A 35 -7.23 9.46 6.72
N SER A 36 -7.65 9.14 5.50
CA SER A 36 -8.95 9.54 4.98
C SER A 36 -10.14 8.88 5.70
N LEU A 37 -9.96 7.68 6.26
CA LEU A 37 -11.01 6.99 7.01
C LEU A 37 -11.29 7.68 8.34
N ALA A 38 -10.23 8.12 9.04
CA ALA A 38 -10.34 8.85 10.31
C ALA A 38 -10.96 10.24 10.14
N SER A 39 -10.59 10.95 9.07
CA SER A 39 -11.08 12.31 8.81
C SER A 39 -12.47 12.36 8.17
N GLY A 40 -13.08 11.21 7.85
CA GLY A 40 -14.34 11.13 7.11
C GLY A 40 -14.26 11.58 5.64
N ALA A 41 -13.05 11.71 5.09
CA ALA A 41 -12.82 12.16 3.70
C ALA A 41 -12.59 10.98 2.74
N ALA A 42 -12.87 9.76 3.18
CA ALA A 42 -12.61 8.55 2.41
C ALA A 42 -13.58 8.43 1.23
N ASP A 43 -13.04 8.10 0.06
CA ASP A 43 -13.82 7.77 -1.13
C ASP A 43 -13.76 6.24 -1.40
N PRO A 44 -14.45 5.70 -2.42
CA PRO A 44 -14.42 4.26 -2.71
C PRO A 44 -13.02 3.66 -2.96
N TYR A 45 -12.02 4.50 -3.26
CA TYR A 45 -10.66 4.09 -3.63
C TYR A 45 -9.64 4.28 -2.51
N SER A 46 -10.05 4.81 -1.34
CA SER A 46 -9.18 4.90 -0.18
C SER A 46 -8.72 3.53 0.33
N ASP A 47 -7.46 3.50 0.72
CA ASP A 47 -6.80 2.47 1.54
C ASP A 47 -7.31 2.51 2.98
N ILE A 48 -6.75 1.65 3.82
CA ILE A 48 -6.99 1.61 5.26
C ILE A 48 -5.68 2.02 5.94
N ASP A 49 -5.67 3.16 6.63
CA ASP A 49 -4.52 3.59 7.41
C ASP A 49 -4.81 3.34 8.90
N LEU A 50 -3.94 2.59 9.58
CA LEU A 50 -4.03 2.33 11.02
C LEU A 50 -2.74 2.74 11.73
N ALA A 51 -2.88 3.29 12.93
CA ALA A 51 -1.79 3.43 13.88
C ALA A 51 -2.04 2.47 15.05
N TRP A 52 -1.04 1.66 15.40
CA TRP A 52 -1.11 0.72 16.52
C TRP A 52 0.02 1.02 17.50
N THR A 53 -0.36 1.54 18.65
CA THR A 53 0.56 1.85 19.74
C THR A 53 0.61 0.68 20.72
N VAL A 54 1.79 0.10 20.92
CA VAL A 54 2.01 -1.06 21.80
C VAL A 54 2.91 -0.69 22.98
N PRO A 55 2.82 -1.38 24.14
CA PRO A 55 3.80 -1.22 25.20
C PRO A 55 5.22 -1.47 24.70
N ASP A 56 6.20 -0.69 25.18
CA ASP A 56 7.59 -0.80 24.74
C ASP A 56 8.18 -2.20 24.86
N ALA A 57 7.85 -2.92 25.93
CA ALA A 57 8.35 -4.27 26.19
C ALA A 57 7.80 -5.31 25.19
N ASP A 58 6.66 -5.04 24.57
CA ASP A 58 5.96 -5.97 23.69
C ASP A 58 6.21 -5.69 22.21
N PHE A 59 6.96 -4.63 21.87
CA PHE A 59 7.14 -4.18 20.49
C PHE A 59 7.68 -5.28 19.57
N ASP A 60 8.75 -5.98 19.96
CA ASP A 60 9.35 -7.03 19.13
C ASP A 60 8.42 -8.25 18.99
N ALA A 61 7.72 -8.63 20.06
CA ALA A 61 6.74 -9.72 20.04
C ALA A 61 5.55 -9.39 19.13
N CYS A 62 5.09 -8.14 19.16
CA CYS A 62 4.08 -7.59 18.27
C CYS A 62 4.50 -7.71 16.81
N LEU A 63 5.72 -7.30 16.46
CA LEU A 63 6.23 -7.42 15.10
C LEU A 63 6.32 -8.87 14.62
N ALA A 64 6.73 -9.79 15.50
CA ALA A 64 6.80 -11.22 15.16
C ALA A 64 5.40 -11.84 14.95
N GLY A 65 4.38 -11.36 15.66
CA GLY A 65 3.01 -11.91 15.64
C GLY A 65 2.04 -11.23 14.68
N VAL A 66 2.37 -10.05 14.13
CA VAL A 66 1.41 -9.20 13.40
C VAL A 66 0.76 -9.90 12.20
N GLU A 67 1.51 -10.67 11.42
CA GLU A 67 0.95 -11.37 10.24
C GLU A 67 -0.12 -12.38 10.65
N ALA A 68 0.18 -13.21 11.66
CA ALA A 68 -0.76 -14.19 12.19
C ALA A 68 -1.99 -13.50 12.80
N CYS A 69 -1.79 -12.40 13.51
CA CYS A 69 -2.86 -11.58 14.09
C CYS A 69 -3.82 -11.05 13.02
N LEU A 70 -3.29 -10.45 11.95
CA LEU A 70 -4.07 -9.96 10.81
C LEU A 70 -4.76 -11.11 10.06
N GLY A 71 -4.09 -12.25 9.93
CA GLY A 71 -4.60 -13.48 9.31
C GLY A 71 -5.88 -14.01 9.93
N ARG A 72 -6.15 -13.74 11.21
CA ARG A 72 -7.41 -14.12 11.87
C ARG A 72 -8.62 -13.32 11.38
N VAL A 73 -8.40 -12.14 10.81
CA VAL A 73 -9.47 -11.32 10.23
C VAL A 73 -9.62 -11.64 8.74
N ARG A 74 -8.51 -11.63 8.00
CA ARG A 74 -8.44 -11.94 6.56
C ARG A 74 -7.07 -12.49 6.19
N ASP A 75 -7.06 -13.42 5.25
CA ASP A 75 -5.83 -14.00 4.70
C ASP A 75 -4.90 -12.91 4.16
N VAL A 76 -3.70 -12.83 4.74
CA VAL A 76 -2.64 -11.95 4.26
C VAL A 76 -2.05 -12.55 2.98
N ALA A 77 -2.10 -11.79 1.88
CA ALA A 77 -1.49 -12.16 0.62
C ALA A 77 -0.06 -11.62 0.47
N SER A 78 0.23 -10.50 1.14
CA SER A 78 1.56 -9.89 1.20
C SER A 78 1.66 -9.01 2.43
N LEU A 79 2.80 -9.11 3.12
CA LEU A 79 3.25 -8.22 4.17
C LEU A 79 4.63 -7.67 3.77
N ARG A 80 4.81 -6.35 3.78
CA ARG A 80 6.10 -5.71 3.47
C ARG A 80 6.36 -4.58 4.45
N SER A 81 7.61 -4.42 4.88
CA SER A 81 8.01 -3.29 5.70
C SER A 81 8.50 -2.13 4.84
N ASP A 82 8.15 -0.91 5.25
CA ASP A 82 8.71 0.30 4.68
C ASP A 82 10.24 0.34 4.87
N PRO A 83 11.04 0.58 3.82
CA PRO A 83 12.49 0.52 3.90
C PRO A 83 13.07 1.61 4.81
N ASP A 84 12.38 2.73 5.02
CA ASP A 84 12.86 3.80 5.90
C ASP A 84 12.68 3.44 7.38
N LEU A 85 11.79 2.52 7.72
CA LEU A 85 11.51 2.11 9.10
C LEU A 85 11.79 0.62 9.37
N GLN A 86 12.25 -0.14 8.37
CA GLN A 86 12.36 -1.60 8.39
C GLN A 86 13.16 -2.16 9.57
N ARG A 87 14.17 -1.43 10.04
CA ARG A 87 15.08 -1.85 11.14
C ARG A 87 15.01 -0.96 12.37
N SER A 88 14.06 -0.03 12.44
CA SER A 88 13.87 0.82 13.63
C SER A 88 13.72 -0.03 14.90
N ARG A 89 13.94 0.49 16.10
CA ARG A 89 13.70 -0.31 17.32
C ARG A 89 12.34 -0.08 17.95
N LYS A 90 11.59 0.91 17.46
CA LYS A 90 10.37 1.38 18.12
C LYS A 90 9.27 1.82 17.17
N ARG A 91 9.51 1.83 15.86
CA ARG A 91 8.50 2.20 14.86
C ARG A 91 8.61 1.31 13.62
N ARG A 92 7.50 0.82 13.09
CA ARG A 92 7.42 0.13 11.80
C ARG A 92 6.27 0.71 11.00
N LEU A 93 6.44 0.78 9.69
CA LEU A 93 5.31 0.92 8.78
C LEU A 93 5.25 -0.34 7.93
N LEU A 94 4.10 -1.01 7.96
CA LEU A 94 3.85 -2.24 7.24
C LEU A 94 2.77 -2.00 6.18
N PHE A 95 3.02 -2.48 4.97
CA PHE A 95 2.07 -2.50 3.86
C PHE A 95 1.51 -3.90 3.71
N VAL A 96 0.21 -4.04 3.90
CA VAL A 96 -0.50 -5.34 3.90
C VAL A 96 -1.50 -5.38 2.77
N ALA A 97 -1.41 -6.41 1.94
CA ALA A 97 -2.46 -6.75 0.98
C ALA A 97 -3.13 -8.05 1.43
N PHE A 98 -4.46 -8.05 1.43
CA PHE A 98 -5.24 -9.24 1.74
C PHE A 98 -5.65 -9.99 0.46
N ARG A 99 -5.90 -11.29 0.60
CA ARG A 99 -6.49 -12.11 -0.46
C ARG A 99 -7.95 -11.69 -0.66
N ASP A 100 -8.40 -11.76 -1.92
CA ASP A 100 -9.80 -11.53 -2.33
C ASP A 100 -10.42 -10.18 -1.92
N LEU A 101 -9.60 -9.20 -1.55
CA LEU A 101 -10.01 -7.81 -1.37
C LEU A 101 -9.63 -6.94 -2.57
N PRO A 102 -10.34 -5.81 -2.80
CA PRO A 102 -9.95 -4.83 -3.80
C PRO A 102 -8.50 -4.36 -3.58
N LEU A 103 -7.75 -4.18 -4.67
CA LEU A 103 -6.37 -3.67 -4.60
C LEU A 103 -6.27 -2.26 -3.99
N PHE A 104 -7.39 -1.52 -3.96
CA PHE A 104 -7.45 -0.21 -3.30
C PHE A 104 -7.41 -0.30 -1.78
N TRP A 105 -7.94 -1.38 -1.19
CA TRP A 105 -8.04 -1.60 0.26
C TRP A 105 -6.79 -2.27 0.81
N ARG A 106 -5.64 -1.72 0.46
CA ARG A 106 -4.37 -2.01 1.15
C ARG A 106 -4.46 -1.46 2.57
N LEU A 107 -3.87 -2.18 3.53
CA LEU A 107 -3.66 -1.67 4.88
C LEU A 107 -2.24 -1.11 4.99
N ASP A 108 -2.16 0.14 5.41
CA ASP A 108 -0.93 0.80 5.84
C ASP A 108 -0.97 0.86 7.38
N LEU A 109 -0.21 -0.03 8.01
CA LEU A 109 -0.19 -0.21 9.46
C LEU A 109 1.10 0.37 10.04
N GLU A 110 0.99 1.50 10.73
CA GLU A 110 2.06 2.01 11.57
C GLU A 110 2.02 1.32 12.93
N ILE A 111 3.12 0.71 13.36
CA ILE A 111 3.27 0.12 14.69
C ILE A 111 4.32 0.94 15.44
N SER A 112 3.97 1.46 16.60
CA SER A 112 4.86 2.30 17.41
C SER A 112 4.89 1.81 18.86
N ALA A 113 6.08 1.74 19.45
CA ALA A 113 6.22 1.60 20.89
C ALA A 113 5.68 2.86 21.57
N ARG A 114 5.06 2.71 22.74
CA ARG A 114 4.41 3.81 23.47
C ARG A 114 5.33 5.00 23.70
N SER A 115 6.60 4.78 24.01
CA SER A 115 7.56 5.86 24.25
C SER A 115 7.85 6.77 23.04
N VAL A 116 7.50 6.35 21.82
CA VAL A 116 7.72 7.12 20.58
C VAL A 116 6.42 7.36 19.79
N ALA A 117 5.28 6.94 20.35
CA ALA A 117 3.99 7.10 19.70
C ALA A 117 3.69 8.59 19.49
N GLY A 118 3.33 8.95 18.25
CA GLY A 118 3.07 10.33 17.87
C GLY A 118 4.31 11.16 17.51
N ASP A 119 5.52 10.58 17.54
CA ASP A 119 6.73 11.23 17.05
C ASP A 119 7.10 10.76 15.63
N PRO A 120 6.68 11.49 14.57
CA PRO A 120 7.03 11.13 13.20
C PRO A 120 8.52 11.35 12.88
N ALA A 121 9.26 12.07 13.74
CA ALA A 121 10.66 12.41 13.53
C ALA A 121 11.65 11.43 14.18
N TYR A 122 11.16 10.52 15.03
CA TYR A 122 11.99 9.60 15.85
C TYR A 122 13.17 8.96 15.09
N ASP A 123 12.92 8.45 13.88
CA ASP A 123 13.95 7.80 13.04
C ASP A 123 14.35 8.61 11.80
N ARG A 124 14.01 9.91 11.72
CA ARG A 124 14.25 10.74 10.52
C ARG A 124 15.72 10.72 10.09
N ASP A 125 16.64 10.84 11.05
CA ASP A 125 18.07 10.91 10.80
C ASP A 125 18.80 9.64 11.28
N ASN A 126 18.07 8.54 11.47
CA ASN A 126 18.62 7.27 11.95
C ASN A 126 18.91 6.29 10.79
N PRO A 127 20.17 6.19 10.30
CA PRO A 127 20.51 5.23 9.24
C PRO A 127 20.35 3.77 9.68
N ALA A 128 20.44 3.47 10.98
CA ALA A 128 20.28 2.10 11.47
C ALA A 128 18.82 1.61 11.41
N ALA A 129 17.86 2.51 11.28
CA ALA A 129 16.45 2.16 11.07
C ALA A 129 16.15 1.73 9.63
N ARG A 130 17.07 1.98 8.69
CA ARG A 130 16.88 1.71 7.26
C ARG A 130 17.16 0.25 6.92
N GLY A 131 16.42 -0.27 5.96
CA GLY A 131 16.60 -1.61 5.42
C GLY A 131 16.56 -1.66 3.91
N ASP A 132 16.95 -2.80 3.36
CA ASP A 132 17.16 -3.07 1.94
C ASP A 132 16.23 -4.17 1.39
N ASP A 133 15.46 -4.83 2.25
CA ASP A 133 14.49 -5.84 1.85
C ASP A 133 13.22 -5.17 1.29
N TRP A 134 13.32 -4.65 0.07
CA TRP A 134 12.26 -3.93 -0.60
C TRP A 134 12.16 -4.31 -2.08
N SER A 135 11.02 -4.90 -2.46
CA SER A 135 10.72 -5.23 -3.86
C SER A 135 10.42 -3.96 -4.66
N ALA A 136 11.31 -3.62 -5.58
CA ALA A 136 11.14 -2.51 -6.52
C ALA A 136 9.93 -2.76 -7.44
N ALA A 137 9.73 -4.00 -7.87
CA ALA A 137 8.59 -4.38 -8.68
C ALA A 137 7.25 -4.28 -7.92
N ALA A 138 7.17 -4.71 -6.66
CA ALA A 138 5.95 -4.53 -5.85
C ALA A 138 5.66 -3.05 -5.60
N SER A 139 6.69 -2.24 -5.38
CA SER A 139 6.59 -0.79 -5.24
C SER A 139 6.13 -0.09 -6.53
N ALA A 140 6.56 -0.57 -7.68
CA ALA A 140 6.08 -0.12 -8.99
C ALA A 140 4.62 -0.49 -9.22
N LEU A 141 4.19 -1.70 -8.87
CA LEU A 141 2.79 -2.13 -8.94
C LEU A 141 1.88 -1.34 -7.99
N ALA A 142 2.38 -0.96 -6.81
CA ALA A 142 1.65 -0.04 -5.92
C ALA A 142 1.45 1.35 -6.55
N ASN A 143 2.44 1.87 -7.29
CA ASN A 143 2.24 3.09 -8.08
C ASN A 143 1.19 2.88 -9.17
N ALA A 144 1.18 1.74 -9.85
CA ALA A 144 0.19 1.44 -10.88
C ALA A 144 -1.25 1.49 -10.33
N VAL A 145 -1.49 0.92 -9.15
CA VAL A 145 -2.79 1.05 -8.45
C VAL A 145 -3.09 2.52 -8.14
N ALA A 146 -2.11 3.28 -7.68
CA ALA A 146 -2.26 4.71 -7.40
C ALA A 146 -2.53 5.55 -8.68
N VAL A 147 -1.98 5.16 -9.84
CA VAL A 147 -2.33 5.74 -11.15
C VAL A 147 -3.82 5.57 -11.40
N VAL A 148 -4.34 4.35 -11.27
CA VAL A 148 -5.78 4.08 -11.42
C VAL A 148 -6.60 4.96 -10.46
N LYS A 149 -6.22 5.03 -9.16
CA LYS A 149 -6.88 5.93 -8.19
C LYS A 149 -6.87 7.39 -8.65
N ALA A 150 -5.75 7.88 -9.18
CA ALA A 150 -5.60 9.26 -9.62
C ALA A 150 -6.45 9.57 -10.87
N VAL A 151 -6.51 8.66 -11.83
CA VAL A 151 -7.36 8.80 -13.03
C VAL A 151 -8.83 8.82 -12.66
N LEU A 152 -9.28 7.89 -11.80
CA LEU A 152 -10.67 7.86 -11.33
C LEU A 152 -11.06 9.11 -10.52
N ARG A 153 -10.07 9.80 -9.93
CA ARG A 153 -10.24 11.07 -9.23
C ARG A 153 -10.06 12.30 -10.14
N GLN A 154 -9.92 12.12 -11.45
CA GLN A 154 -9.71 13.20 -12.43
C GLN A 154 -8.44 14.03 -12.13
N ARG A 155 -7.35 13.35 -11.72
CA ARG A 155 -6.04 13.97 -11.44
C ARG A 155 -4.95 13.45 -12.37
N PRO A 156 -4.98 13.82 -13.67
CA PRO A 156 -4.07 13.28 -14.68
C PRO A 156 -2.59 13.61 -14.41
N ASP A 157 -2.27 14.79 -13.88
CA ASP A 157 -0.87 15.16 -13.57
C ASP A 157 -0.29 14.27 -12.46
N VAL A 158 -1.11 13.97 -11.44
CA VAL A 158 -0.75 13.03 -10.37
C VAL A 158 -0.57 11.63 -10.96
N ALA A 159 -1.48 11.19 -11.83
CA ALA A 159 -1.38 9.90 -12.50
C ALA A 159 -0.08 9.78 -13.34
N ALA A 160 0.29 10.82 -14.09
CA ALA A 160 1.51 10.86 -14.88
C ALA A 160 2.76 10.70 -14.00
N GLY A 161 2.88 11.50 -12.94
CA GLY A 161 4.03 11.44 -12.03
C GLY A 161 4.13 10.09 -11.29
N LEU A 162 3.00 9.46 -10.96
CA LEU A 162 2.95 8.12 -10.38
C LEU A 162 3.42 7.04 -11.37
N LEU A 163 2.98 7.12 -12.63
CA LEU A 163 3.37 6.20 -13.69
C LEU A 163 4.87 6.30 -13.97
N GLU A 164 5.37 7.51 -14.16
CA GLU A 164 6.79 7.80 -14.39
C GLU A 164 7.66 7.25 -13.23
N ARG A 165 7.29 7.56 -11.98
CA ARG A 165 7.97 7.05 -10.79
C ARG A 165 7.94 5.53 -10.72
N GLY A 166 6.83 4.89 -11.08
CA GLY A 166 6.71 3.43 -11.14
C GLY A 166 7.67 2.82 -12.14
N LEU A 167 7.71 3.37 -13.35
CA LEU A 167 8.60 2.91 -14.43
C LEU A 167 10.07 3.06 -14.05
N ARG A 168 10.45 4.18 -13.43
CA ARG A 168 11.82 4.41 -12.93
C ARG A 168 12.24 3.38 -11.89
N ARG A 169 11.35 2.93 -10.99
CA ARG A 169 11.66 1.92 -9.97
C ARG A 169 12.09 0.58 -10.57
N VAL A 170 11.58 0.21 -11.73
CA VAL A 170 11.87 -1.06 -12.41
C VAL A 170 12.86 -0.89 -13.58
N GLY A 171 13.63 0.20 -13.57
CA GLY A 171 14.74 0.43 -14.50
C GLY A 171 14.32 0.88 -15.90
N VAL A 172 13.11 1.39 -16.09
CA VAL A 172 12.74 2.04 -17.37
C VAL A 172 13.33 3.45 -17.37
N ALA A 173 14.24 3.72 -18.31
CA ALA A 173 15.04 4.94 -18.40
C ALA A 173 14.21 6.23 -18.45
N GLY A 174 14.78 7.34 -17.97
CA GLY A 174 14.13 8.65 -17.78
C GLY A 174 13.28 9.11 -18.96
N ASP A 175 13.88 9.34 -20.13
CA ASP A 175 13.14 9.82 -21.30
C ASP A 175 12.04 8.83 -21.75
N ALA A 176 12.33 7.53 -21.66
CA ALA A 176 11.37 6.49 -22.02
C ALA A 176 10.23 6.35 -21.01
N ALA A 177 10.44 6.75 -19.76
CA ALA A 177 9.46 6.81 -18.69
C ALA A 177 8.62 8.08 -18.79
N VAL A 178 9.24 9.23 -19.10
CA VAL A 178 8.56 10.50 -19.36
C VAL A 178 7.65 10.38 -20.56
N ALA A 179 8.16 9.88 -21.70
CA ALA A 179 7.33 9.65 -22.88
C ALA A 179 6.18 8.66 -22.62
N ALA A 180 6.36 7.69 -21.72
CA ALA A 180 5.29 6.78 -21.30
C ALA A 180 4.20 7.49 -20.48
N ALA A 181 4.63 8.38 -19.59
CA ALA A 181 3.73 9.14 -18.73
C ALA A 181 2.93 10.15 -19.56
N GLU A 182 3.57 10.85 -20.49
CA GLU A 182 2.93 11.73 -21.49
C GLU A 182 1.99 10.94 -22.42
N ALA A 183 2.41 9.76 -22.87
CA ALA A 183 1.50 8.89 -23.62
C ALA A 183 0.27 8.51 -22.77
N GLY A 184 0.43 8.36 -21.46
CA GLY A 184 -0.66 8.14 -20.51
C GLY A 184 -1.60 9.33 -20.33
N THR A 185 -1.14 10.58 -20.50
CA THR A 185 -1.97 11.78 -20.29
C THR A 185 -2.97 12.07 -21.40
N ALA A 186 -2.83 11.45 -22.58
CA ALA A 186 -3.86 11.50 -23.60
C ALA A 186 -5.10 10.70 -23.14
N SER A 187 -6.27 11.34 -23.08
CA SER A 187 -7.55 10.69 -22.75
C SER A 187 -7.69 9.40 -23.57
N GLY A 188 -7.74 8.25 -22.87
CA GLY A 188 -7.80 6.91 -23.48
C GLY A 188 -6.47 6.13 -23.54
N ARG A 189 -5.42 6.46 -22.78
CA ARG A 189 -4.15 5.66 -22.80
C ARG A 189 -3.60 5.25 -21.44
N TRP A 190 -4.31 5.56 -20.36
CA TRP A 190 -3.91 5.17 -19.00
C TRP A 190 -3.84 3.67 -18.79
N GLN A 191 -4.77 2.91 -19.39
CA GLN A 191 -4.75 1.45 -19.32
C GLN A 191 -3.46 0.88 -19.89
N ALA A 192 -3.04 1.34 -21.08
CA ALA A 192 -1.80 0.89 -21.72
C ALA A 192 -0.56 1.24 -20.88
N GLY A 193 -0.53 2.44 -20.27
CA GLY A 193 0.54 2.84 -19.35
C GLY A 193 0.65 1.91 -18.14
N VAL A 194 -0.48 1.60 -17.49
CA VAL A 194 -0.54 0.67 -16.35
C VAL A 194 -0.12 -0.75 -16.75
N VAL A 195 -0.57 -1.26 -17.90
CA VAL A 195 -0.17 -2.58 -18.42
C VAL A 195 1.34 -2.62 -18.68
N ARG A 196 1.90 -1.60 -19.33
CA ARG A 196 3.35 -1.50 -19.59
C ARG A 196 4.16 -1.51 -18.29
N LEU A 197 3.70 -0.79 -17.26
CA LEU A 197 4.32 -0.77 -15.94
C LEU A 197 4.24 -2.16 -15.28
N ALA A 198 3.09 -2.83 -15.35
CA ALA A 198 2.92 -4.18 -14.82
C ALA A 198 3.85 -5.19 -15.53
N ASP A 199 4.00 -5.09 -16.85
CA ASP A 199 4.93 -5.93 -17.63
C ASP A 199 6.40 -5.67 -17.25
N ALA A 200 6.78 -4.40 -17.08
CA ALA A 200 8.12 -4.03 -16.63
C ALA A 200 8.41 -4.58 -15.24
N ALA A 201 7.45 -4.50 -14.31
CA ALA A 201 7.58 -5.08 -12.97
C ALA A 201 7.80 -6.59 -13.01
N VAL A 202 7.07 -7.33 -13.84
CA VAL A 202 7.26 -8.79 -13.99
C VAL A 202 8.58 -9.15 -14.64
N ARG A 203 9.07 -8.35 -15.59
CA ARG A 203 10.42 -8.54 -16.15
C ARG A 203 11.51 -8.31 -15.11
N HIS A 204 11.31 -7.31 -14.24
CA HIS A 204 12.25 -6.98 -13.18
C HIS A 204 12.26 -8.05 -12.08
N GLU A 205 11.08 -8.48 -11.62
CA GLU A 205 10.93 -9.54 -10.61
C GLU A 205 9.77 -10.48 -11.00
N PRO A 206 10.06 -11.65 -11.62
CA PRO A 206 9.03 -12.57 -12.10
C PRO A 206 8.05 -13.08 -11.04
N ALA A 207 8.48 -13.13 -9.78
CA ALA A 207 7.65 -13.53 -8.64
C ALA A 207 6.43 -12.60 -8.44
N GLN A 208 6.48 -11.36 -8.94
CA GLN A 208 5.37 -10.39 -8.81
C GLN A 208 4.24 -10.60 -9.84
N ARG A 209 4.32 -11.61 -10.71
CA ARG A 209 3.31 -11.90 -11.74
C ARG A 209 1.86 -11.97 -11.20
N PRO A 210 1.55 -12.66 -10.08
CA PRO A 210 0.19 -12.69 -9.57
C PRO A 210 -0.38 -11.32 -9.22
N LEU A 211 0.44 -10.42 -8.64
CA LEU A 211 0.04 -9.06 -8.34
C LEU A 211 -0.11 -8.23 -9.62
N ALA A 212 0.82 -8.35 -10.55
CA ALA A 212 0.76 -7.68 -11.85
C ALA A 212 -0.51 -8.04 -12.63
N ASP A 213 -0.91 -9.31 -12.61
CA ASP A 213 -2.15 -9.77 -13.26
C ASP A 213 -3.40 -9.16 -12.63
N ARG A 214 -3.42 -9.01 -11.29
CA ARG A 214 -4.51 -8.28 -10.60
C ARG A 214 -4.54 -6.80 -10.99
N VAL A 215 -3.38 -6.15 -11.11
CA VAL A 215 -3.27 -4.75 -11.53
C VAL A 215 -3.74 -4.55 -12.97
N ARG A 216 -3.35 -5.45 -13.89
CA ARG A 216 -3.83 -5.41 -15.30
C ARG A 216 -5.35 -5.56 -15.38
N ARG A 217 -5.93 -6.49 -14.60
CA ARG A 217 -7.38 -6.65 -14.53
C ARG A 217 -8.07 -5.40 -13.99
N LEU A 218 -7.57 -4.84 -12.89
CA LEU A 218 -8.08 -3.59 -12.32
C LEU A 218 -8.10 -2.46 -13.36
N ALA A 219 -7.00 -2.30 -14.11
CA ALA A 219 -6.91 -1.29 -15.14
C ALA A 219 -7.91 -1.53 -16.29
N ALA A 220 -8.06 -2.78 -16.75
CA ALA A 220 -9.00 -3.13 -17.80
C ALA A 220 -10.47 -2.95 -17.40
N GLU A 221 -10.79 -3.10 -16.11
CA GLU A 221 -12.14 -2.96 -15.58
C GLU A 221 -12.53 -1.49 -15.33
N LEU A 222 -11.57 -0.63 -14.97
CA LEU A 222 -11.85 0.72 -14.45
C LEU A 222 -11.34 1.86 -15.34
N LEU A 223 -10.46 1.58 -16.30
CA LEU A 223 -9.95 2.58 -17.23
C LEU A 223 -10.49 2.28 -18.62
N GLU A 224 -10.98 3.32 -19.30
CA GLU A 224 -11.33 3.20 -20.72
C GLU A 224 -10.06 2.91 -21.56
N PRO A 225 -10.16 2.07 -22.59
CA PRO A 225 -9.06 1.73 -23.49
C PRO A 225 -8.59 2.87 -24.38
#